data_AF-A0A7M7IRT4-F1
#
_entry.id   AF-A0A7M7IRT4-F1
#
_cell.length_a   1.000
_cell.length_b   1.000
_cell.length_c   1.000
_cell.angle_alpha   90.00
_cell.angle_beta   90.00
_cell.angle_gamma   90.00
#
_symmetry.space_group_name_H-M   'P 1'
#
loop_
_entity.id
_entity.type
_entity.pdbx_description
1 polymer ?
#
loop_
_entity_poly.entity_id
_entity_poly.type
_entity_poly.pdbx_seq_one_letter_code
_entity_poly.pdbx_strand_id
1 'polypeptide(L)' 'MPYGISWTRYICLVTSAFFATAAGSQVVHLIYRPLDDLDDLIEEAFQKKLLEQKNHNDMLVKS' A
#
# COMPACT_ATOMS: atom_id res chain seq x y z
N MET A 1 -12.20 -25.42 -23.06
CA MET A 1 -12.59 -25.41 -21.64
C MET A 1 -11.82 -26.53 -20.94
N PRO A 2 -11.50 -26.44 -19.64
CA PRO A 2 -11.37 -27.63 -18.80
C PRO A 2 -12.57 -28.56 -19.06
N TYR A 3 -12.31 -29.86 -19.16
CA TYR A 3 -13.25 -30.85 -19.71
C TYR A 3 -14.58 -30.88 -18.93
N GLY A 4 -15.71 -30.63 -19.60
CA GLY A 4 -17.06 -30.79 -19.03
C GLY A 4 -17.82 -29.53 -18.62
N ILE A 5 -17.27 -28.31 -18.81
CA ILE A 5 -17.95 -27.05 -18.45
C ILE A 5 -18.41 -26.27 -19.70
N SER A 6 -19.61 -25.68 -19.65
CA SER A 6 -20.14 -24.84 -20.73
C SER A 6 -19.45 -23.47 -20.77
N TRP A 7 -19.33 -22.89 -21.97
CA TRP A 7 -18.61 -21.62 -22.18
C TRP A 7 -19.13 -20.47 -21.32
N THR A 8 -20.45 -20.37 -21.22
CA THR A 8 -21.14 -19.40 -20.36
C THR A 8 -20.81 -19.60 -18.89
N ARG A 9 -20.78 -20.84 -18.40
CA ARG A 9 -20.47 -21.13 -16.99
C ARG A 9 -19.04 -20.76 -16.63
N TYR A 10 -18.09 -21.00 -17.54
CA TYR A 10 -16.71 -20.58 -17.35
C TYR A 10 -16.58 -19.05 -17.25
N ILE A 11 -17.25 -18.30 -18.12
CA ILE A 11 -17.26 -16.82 -18.04
C ILE A 11 -17.82 -16.38 -16.69
N CYS A 12 -18.97 -16.89 -16.27
CA CYS A 12 -19.57 -16.53 -14.97
C CYS A 12 -18.63 -16.83 -13.78
N LEU A 13 -17.89 -17.94 -13.84
CA LEU A 13 -16.93 -18.31 -12.81
C LEU A 13 -15.75 -17.33 -12.76
N VAL A 14 -15.17 -17.01 -13.93
CA VAL A 14 -14.04 -16.09 -14.03
C VAL A 14 -14.45 -14.67 -13.60
N THR A 15 -15.61 -14.18 -14.03
CA THR A 15 -16.09 -12.86 -13.63
C THR A 15 -16.39 -12.82 -12.14
N SER A 16 -17.04 -13.84 -11.57
CA SER A 16 -17.26 -13.93 -10.12
C SER A 16 -15.95 -13.95 -9.33
N ALA A 17 -14.96 -14.71 -9.77
CA ALA A 17 -13.65 -14.76 -9.11
C ALA A 17 -12.92 -13.42 -9.18
N PHE A 18 -13.03 -12.72 -10.31
CA PHE A 18 -12.48 -11.38 -10.50
C PHE A 18 -13.10 -10.39 -9.51
N PHE A 19 -14.42 -10.35 -9.40
CA PHE A 19 -15.12 -9.48 -8.45
C PHE A 19 -14.81 -9.84 -7.00
N ALA A 20 -14.74 -11.13 -6.65
CA ALA A 20 -14.38 -11.57 -5.30
C ALA A 20 -12.96 -11.12 -4.92
N THR A 21 -12.01 -11.23 -5.86
CA THR A 21 -10.63 -10.78 -5.64
C THR A 21 -10.53 -9.26 -5.52
N ALA A 22 -11.24 -8.53 -6.38
CA ALA A 22 -11.27 -7.07 -6.34
C ALA A 22 -11.93 -6.53 -5.07
N ALA A 23 -13.02 -7.15 -4.61
CA ALA A 23 -13.64 -6.77 -3.34
C ALA A 23 -12.76 -7.14 -2.14
N GLY A 24 -12.10 -8.31 -2.19
CA GLY A 24 -11.19 -8.77 -1.13
C GLY A 24 -9.98 -7.88 -0.96
N SER A 25 -9.36 -7.39 -2.04
CA SER A 25 -8.22 -6.47 -1.93
C SER A 25 -8.62 -5.15 -1.28
N GLN A 26 -9.80 -4.62 -1.61
CA GLN A 26 -10.30 -3.38 -1.02
C GLN A 26 -10.73 -3.53 0.44
N VAL A 27 -11.21 -4.71 0.84
CA VAL A 27 -11.57 -5.00 2.24
C VAL A 27 -10.39 -4.85 3.19
N VAL A 28 -9.18 -5.28 2.82
CA VAL A 28 -7.99 -5.15 3.67
C VAL A 28 -7.63 -3.69 3.89
N HIS A 29 -7.71 -2.87 2.83
CA HIS A 29 -7.46 -1.43 2.94
C HIS A 29 -8.52 -0.71 3.77
N LEU A 30 -9.78 -1.18 3.81
CA LEU A 30 -10.84 -0.61 4.65
C LEU A 30 -10.74 -0.99 6.13
N ILE A 31 -10.38 -2.25 6.43
CA ILE A 31 -10.34 -2.79 7.80
C ILE A 31 -9.05 -2.40 8.52
N TYR A 32 -7.90 -2.62 7.88
CA TYR A 32 -6.60 -2.43 8.52
C TYR A 32 -5.99 -1.07 8.24
N ARG A 33 -6.45 -0.36 7.18
CA ARG A 33 -5.94 0.96 6.75
C ARG A 33 -4.43 1.13 6.94
N PRO A 34 -3.62 0.24 6.35
CA PRO A 34 -2.17 0.24 6.54
C PRO A 34 -1.46 1.47 5.92
N LEU A 35 -2.20 2.37 5.26
CA LEU A 35 -1.68 3.56 4.61
C LEU A 35 -2.17 4.86 5.28
N ASP A 36 -3.04 4.80 6.30
CA ASP A 36 -3.58 6.00 6.94
C ASP A 36 -2.50 6.79 7.71
N ASP A 37 -1.44 6.12 8.19
CA ASP A 37 -0.33 6.71 8.94
C ASP A 37 0.91 7.01 8.08
N LEU A 38 0.81 6.80 6.76
CA LEU A 38 1.95 6.94 5.86
C LEU A 38 2.44 8.39 5.76
N ASP A 39 1.52 9.36 5.72
CA ASP A 39 1.86 10.78 5.63
C ASP A 39 2.60 11.26 6.89
N ASP A 40 2.15 10.81 8.06
CA ASP A 40 2.79 11.12 9.34
C ASP A 40 4.21 10.53 9.42
N LEU A 41 4.39 9.29 8.94
CA LEU A 41 5.70 8.64 8.86
C LEU A 41 6.67 9.35 7.90
N ILE A 42 6.16 9.87 6.78
CA ILE A 42 6.95 10.62 5.80
C ILE A 42 7.41 11.94 6.41
N GLU A 43 6.51 12.69 7.05
CA GLU A 43 6.82 13.95 7.72
C GLU A 43 7.88 13.72 8.82
N GLU A 44 7.70 12.70 9.66
CA GLU A 44 8.64 12.39 10.73
C GLU A 44 10.04 12.03 10.20
N ALA A 45 10.10 11.23 9.12
CA ALA A 45 11.36 10.88 8.47
C ALA A 45 12.04 12.10 7.83
N PHE A 46 11.26 13.01 7.25
CA PHE A 46 11.76 14.24 6.64
C PHE A 46 12.35 15.19 7.70
N GLN A 47 11.64 15.40 8.81
CA GLN A 47 12.11 16.24 9.92
C GLN A 47 13.38 15.67 10.56
N LYS A 48 13.47 14.34 10.75
CA LYS A 48 14.69 13.69 11.26
C LYS A 48 15.91 13.98 10.39
N LYS A 49 15.78 13.86 9.07
CA LYS A 49 16.88 14.19 8.14
C LYS A 49 17.30 15.65 8.20
N LEU A 50 16.35 16.58 8.30
CA LEU A 50 16.65 18.01 8.43
C LEU A 50 17.40 18.32 9.73
N LEU A 51 17.00 17.70 10.84
CA LEU A 51 17.66 17.86 12.13
C LEU A 51 19.08 17.29 12.12
N GLU A 52 19.28 16.12 11.50
CA GLU A 52 20.62 15.54 11.32
C GLU A 52 21.53 16.46 10.49
N GLN A 53 21.01 17.04 9.39
CA GLN A 53 21.75 18.00 8.56
C GLN A 53 22.11 19.26 9.34
N LYS A 54 21.17 19.79 10.13
CA LYS A 54 21.39 20.98 10.96
C LYS A 54 22.43 20.72 12.05
N ASN A 55 22.31 19.62 12.78
CA ASN A 55 23.26 19.22 13.81
C ASN A 55 24.66 18.98 13.22
N HIS A 56 24.74 18.38 12.03
CA HIS A 56 26.01 18.20 11.33
C HIS A 56 26.64 19.54 10.93
N ASN A 57 25.84 20.47 10.39
CA ASN A 57 26.31 21.80 10.04
C ASN A 57 26.76 22.62 11.26
N ASP A 58 26.02 22.54 12.38
CA ASP A 58 26.37 23.23 13.62
C ASP A 58 27.67 22.69 14.24
N MET A 59 27.98 21.40 14.05
CA MET A 59 29.28 20.83 14.46
C MET A 59 30.44 21.35 13.60
N LEU A 60 30.22 21.61 12.31
CA LEU A 60 31.25 22.18 11.42
C LEU A 60 31.50 23.67 11.68
N VAL A 61 30.47 24.41 12.09
CA VAL A 61 30.60 25.85 12.42
C VAL A 61 31.32 26.08 13.76
N LYS A 62 31.32 25.08 14.66
CA LYS A 62 31.86 25.19 16.01
C LYS A 62 33.30 24.66 16.19
N SER A 63 33.91 24.09 15.13
CA SER A 63 35.33 23.67 15.11
C SER A 63 36.22 24.74 14.49
#